data_AF-A0A2H0FYX6-F1
#
_entry.id   AF-A0A2H0FYX6-F1
#
_cell.length_a   1.000
_cell.length_b   1.000
_cell.length_c   1.000
_cell.angle_alpha   90.00
_cell.angle_beta   90.00
_cell.angle_gamma   90.00
#
_symmetry.space_group_name_H-M   'P 1'
#
loop_
_entity.id
_entity.type
_entity.pdbx_description
1 polymer ?
#
loop_
_entity_poly.entity_id
_entity_poly.type
_entity_poly.pdbx_seq_one_letter_code
_entity_poly.pdbx_strand_id
1 'polypeptide(L)'
;SPIGGIAAIQKNITYPEIAKRAGIQGRVYVKAFIDSTGTVVKAEVLKGIGAGCDEVAASAVKKVKFTPGKQRGKAVNVQVTVPILFKLDDTVSEIKKPKAKDEILLKETKDESQNGLAKLSGKLISQDGGLPVVASSIYFEGTKLGCATNEKGEFFISKIPQGEYNLLVSSNSATHNMGKIKMTPDKTEIVELIIATKE
;
A
#
# COMPACT_ATOMS: atom_id res chain seq x y z
N SER A 1 -22.00 7.08 -21.34
CA SER A 1 -21.32 6.81 -20.05
C SER A 1 -21.62 5.38 -19.59
N PRO A 2 -20.76 4.73 -18.79
CA PRO A 2 -21.06 3.40 -18.25
C PRO A 2 -22.25 3.44 -17.28
N ILE A 3 -23.13 2.44 -17.37
CA ILE A 3 -24.23 2.26 -16.43
C ILE A 3 -23.62 1.84 -15.08
N GLY A 4 -23.93 2.57 -14.01
CA GLY A 4 -23.27 2.41 -12.72
C GLY A 4 -21.92 3.14 -12.61
N GLY A 5 -21.58 3.98 -13.59
CA GLY A 5 -20.39 4.82 -13.55
C GLY A 5 -19.08 4.03 -13.66
N ILE A 6 -17.97 4.69 -13.29
CA ILE A 6 -16.64 4.07 -13.31
C ILE A 6 -16.55 2.91 -12.30
N ALA A 7 -17.30 2.97 -11.19
CA ALA A 7 -17.33 1.93 -10.17
C ALA A 7 -17.78 0.56 -10.72
N ALA A 8 -18.74 0.52 -11.64
CA ALA A 8 -19.17 -0.72 -12.28
C ALA A 8 -18.04 -1.38 -13.11
N ILE A 9 -17.17 -0.56 -13.70
CA ILE A 9 -15.99 -1.05 -14.42
C ILE A 9 -14.94 -1.52 -13.42
N GLN A 10 -14.68 -0.75 -12.37
CA GLN A 10 -13.72 -1.10 -11.33
C GLN A 10 -14.05 -2.41 -10.62
N LYS A 11 -15.33 -2.72 -10.38
CA LYS A 11 -15.75 -4.01 -9.81
C LYS A 11 -15.30 -5.22 -10.64
N ASN A 12 -15.09 -5.04 -11.95
CA ASN A 12 -14.67 -6.09 -12.87
C ASN A 12 -13.15 -6.12 -13.08
N ILE A 13 -12.39 -5.26 -12.39
CA ILE A 13 -10.93 -5.21 -12.48
C ILE A 13 -10.34 -6.10 -11.41
N THR A 14 -9.52 -7.06 -11.86
CA THR A 14 -8.65 -7.85 -10.98
C THR A 14 -7.23 -7.37 -11.18
N TYR A 15 -6.66 -6.72 -10.17
CA TYR A 15 -5.31 -6.16 -10.25
C TYR A 15 -4.29 -7.29 -10.44
N PRO A 16 -3.46 -7.27 -11.51
CA PRO A 16 -2.46 -8.30 -11.75
C PRO A 16 -1.44 -8.40 -10.62
N GLU A 17 -1.11 -9.61 -10.20
CA GLU A 17 -0.14 -9.86 -9.11
C GLU A 17 1.25 -9.27 -9.41
N ILE A 18 1.67 -9.29 -10.67
CA ILE A 18 2.95 -8.72 -11.11
C ILE A 18 2.93 -7.19 -10.92
N ALA A 19 1.84 -6.53 -11.31
CA ALA A 19 1.68 -5.09 -11.13
C ALA A 19 1.58 -4.70 -9.65
N LYS A 20 0.92 -5.53 -8.82
CA LYS A 20 0.89 -5.34 -7.35
C LYS A 20 2.29 -5.41 -6.75
N ARG A 21 3.04 -6.48 -7.04
CA ARG A 21 4.40 -6.70 -6.48
C ARG A 21 5.39 -5.64 -6.92
N ALA A 22 5.26 -5.16 -8.15
CA ALA A 22 6.11 -4.11 -8.71
C ALA A 22 5.69 -2.68 -8.28
N GLY A 23 4.63 -2.52 -7.47
CA GLY A 23 4.12 -1.21 -7.06
C GLY A 23 3.62 -0.35 -8.21
N ILE A 24 3.29 -0.95 -9.36
CA ILE A 24 2.90 -0.23 -10.57
C ILE A 24 1.50 0.29 -10.40
N GLN A 25 1.33 1.61 -10.44
CA GLN A 25 0.05 2.32 -10.35
C GLN A 25 -0.08 3.31 -11.52
N GLY A 26 -1.31 3.76 -11.79
CA GLY A 26 -1.56 4.83 -12.75
C GLY A 26 -2.91 4.70 -13.45
N ARG A 27 -3.05 5.42 -14.57
CA ARG A 27 -4.28 5.44 -15.36
C ARG A 27 -4.08 4.76 -16.70
N VAL A 28 -4.90 3.75 -16.96
CA VAL A 28 -5.04 3.13 -18.28
C VAL A 28 -6.20 3.81 -19.01
N TYR A 29 -5.95 4.28 -20.22
CA TYR A 29 -6.97 4.92 -21.06
C TYR A 29 -7.44 3.93 -22.11
N VAL A 30 -8.72 3.55 -22.05
CA VAL A 30 -9.32 2.56 -22.96
C VAL A 30 -10.33 3.27 -23.86
N LYS A 31 -10.16 3.16 -25.18
CA LYS A 31 -11.15 3.55 -26.17
C LYS A 31 -12.16 2.42 -26.34
N ALA A 32 -13.42 2.69 -26.02
CA ALA A 32 -14.53 1.76 -26.15
C ALA A 32 -15.42 2.14 -27.33
N PHE A 33 -15.78 1.16 -28.14
CA PHE A 33 -16.73 1.28 -29.24
C PHE A 33 -18.05 0.69 -28.77
N ILE A 34 -19.07 1.53 -28.68
CA ILE A 34 -20.37 1.21 -28.09
C ILE A 34 -21.41 1.25 -29.20
N ASP A 35 -22.23 0.21 -29.30
CA ASP A 35 -23.32 0.16 -30.27
C ASP A 35 -24.57 0.93 -29.80
N SER A 36 -25.59 1.02 -30.66
CA SER A 36 -26.86 1.66 -30.33
C SER A 36 -27.64 0.99 -29.19
N THR A 37 -27.25 -0.23 -28.78
CA THR A 37 -27.84 -0.93 -27.62
C THR A 37 -27.13 -0.60 -26.30
N GLY A 38 -25.96 0.06 -26.39
CA GLY A 38 -25.14 0.36 -25.23
C GLY A 38 -24.12 -0.74 -24.92
N THR A 39 -23.95 -1.72 -25.81
CA THR A 39 -23.00 -2.82 -25.64
C THR A 39 -21.64 -2.42 -26.19
N VAL A 40 -20.57 -2.75 -25.47
CA VAL A 40 -19.20 -2.51 -25.93
C VAL A 40 -18.80 -3.63 -26.88
N VAL A 41 -18.68 -3.30 -28.17
CA VAL A 41 -18.31 -4.27 -29.22
C VAL A 41 -16.80 -4.39 -29.39
N LYS A 42 -16.05 -3.32 -29.07
CA LYS A 42 -14.59 -3.29 -29.15
C LYS A 42 -14.01 -2.40 -28.06
N ALA A 43 -12.86 -2.77 -27.54
CA ALA A 43 -12.10 -1.97 -26.59
C ALA A 43 -10.61 -2.00 -26.97
N GLU A 44 -9.98 -0.84 -27.04
CA GLU A 44 -8.58 -0.64 -27.43
C GLU A 44 -7.87 0.18 -26.36
N VAL A 45 -6.66 -0.22 -25.96
CA VAL A 45 -5.86 0.55 -25.01
C VAL A 45 -5.13 1.65 -25.77
N LEU A 46 -5.38 2.92 -25.42
CA LEU A 46 -4.70 4.08 -25.99
C LEU A 46 -3.41 4.41 -25.23
N LYS A 47 -3.45 4.28 -23.91
CA LYS A 47 -2.31 4.52 -23.02
C LYS A 47 -2.38 3.52 -21.87
N GLY A 48 -1.40 2.65 -21.82
CA GLY A 48 -1.26 1.63 -20.79
C GLY A 48 -0.31 2.04 -19.67
N ILE A 49 -0.30 1.22 -18.61
CA ILE A 49 0.71 1.25 -17.56
C ILE A 49 1.55 -0.05 -17.53
N GLY A 50 1.20 -1.04 -18.35
CA GLY A 50 1.91 -2.30 -18.46
C GLY A 50 1.60 -3.28 -17.31
N ALA A 51 2.45 -4.32 -17.20
CA ALA A 51 2.37 -5.37 -16.17
C ALA A 51 1.01 -6.10 -16.08
N GLY A 52 0.30 -6.22 -17.20
CA GLY A 52 -1.00 -6.91 -17.28
C GLY A 52 -2.21 -6.02 -16.99
N CYS A 53 -2.01 -4.75 -16.60
CA CYS A 53 -3.11 -3.84 -16.28
C CYS A 53 -3.90 -3.44 -17.52
N ASP A 54 -3.25 -3.42 -18.69
CA ASP A 54 -3.82 -2.94 -19.94
C ASP A 54 -4.90 -3.89 -20.45
N GLU A 55 -4.62 -5.19 -20.43
CA GLU A 55 -5.53 -6.27 -20.83
C GLU A 55 -6.71 -6.38 -19.87
N VAL A 56 -6.44 -6.27 -18.56
CA VAL A 56 -7.48 -6.28 -17.52
C VAL A 56 -8.41 -5.07 -17.70
N ALA A 57 -7.86 -3.88 -17.95
CA ALA A 57 -8.65 -2.68 -18.18
C ALA A 57 -9.58 -2.84 -19.39
N ALA A 58 -9.05 -3.28 -20.54
CA ALA A 58 -9.83 -3.50 -21.75
C ALA A 58 -10.93 -4.55 -21.54
N SER A 59 -10.63 -5.64 -20.82
CA SER A 59 -11.60 -6.69 -20.47
C SER A 59 -12.71 -6.18 -19.55
N ALA A 60 -12.37 -5.40 -18.52
CA ALA A 60 -13.34 -4.85 -17.59
C ALA A 60 -14.34 -3.89 -18.28
N VAL A 61 -13.86 -3.04 -19.20
CA VAL A 61 -14.74 -2.16 -19.98
C VAL A 61 -15.75 -2.95 -20.81
N LYS A 62 -15.32 -4.05 -21.45
CA LYS A 62 -16.20 -4.90 -22.26
C LYS A 62 -17.34 -5.55 -21.48
N LYS A 63 -17.16 -5.77 -20.17
CA LYS A 63 -18.16 -6.41 -19.30
C LYS A 63 -19.27 -5.48 -18.82
N VAL A 64 -19.13 -4.16 -19.05
CA VAL A 64 -20.07 -3.15 -18.56
C VAL A 64 -20.92 -2.60 -19.70
N LYS A 65 -22.22 -2.46 -19.47
CA LYS A 65 -23.12 -1.76 -20.40
C LYS A 65 -22.99 -0.24 -20.25
N PHE A 66 -23.13 0.46 -21.35
CA PHE A 66 -23.09 1.91 -21.44
C PHE A 66 -24.45 2.46 -21.82
N THR A 67 -24.74 3.69 -21.38
CA THR A 67 -25.83 4.47 -21.94
C THR A 67 -25.51 4.74 -23.41
N PRO A 68 -26.39 4.33 -24.35
CA PRO A 68 -26.19 4.58 -25.77
C PRO A 68 -26.09 6.07 -26.05
N GLY A 69 -25.23 6.44 -26.99
CA GLY A 69 -25.24 7.79 -27.53
C GLY A 69 -26.56 8.05 -28.25
N LYS A 70 -27.09 9.28 -28.14
CA LYS A 70 -28.29 9.68 -28.87
C LYS A 70 -27.98 10.84 -29.79
N GLN A 71 -28.41 10.74 -31.04
CA GLN A 71 -28.39 11.84 -32.01
C GLN A 71 -29.81 12.04 -32.53
N ARG A 72 -30.35 13.25 -32.37
CA ARG A 72 -31.75 13.58 -32.74
C ARG A 72 -32.77 12.58 -32.16
N GLY A 73 -32.58 12.19 -30.91
CA GLY A 73 -33.45 11.24 -30.19
C GLY A 73 -33.25 9.76 -30.54
N LYS A 74 -32.46 9.42 -31.57
CA LYS A 74 -32.18 8.04 -31.97
C LYS A 74 -30.87 7.54 -31.37
N ALA A 75 -30.84 6.28 -30.92
CA ALA A 75 -29.62 5.67 -30.43
C ALA A 75 -28.63 5.41 -31.58
N VAL A 76 -27.37 5.76 -31.40
CA VAL A 76 -26.32 5.66 -32.41
C VAL A 76 -25.05 5.04 -31.82
N ASN A 77 -24.23 4.46 -32.69
CA ASN A 77 -22.93 3.94 -32.32
C ASN A 77 -21.99 5.09 -31.96
N VAL A 78 -21.26 4.95 -30.87
CA VAL A 78 -20.35 5.99 -30.37
C VAL A 78 -19.03 5.40 -29.91
N GLN A 79 -18.00 6.24 -29.87
CA GLN A 79 -16.71 5.90 -29.30
C GLN A 79 -16.46 6.80 -28.10
N VAL A 80 -15.98 6.22 -27.00
CA VAL A 80 -15.66 6.96 -25.78
C VAL A 80 -14.31 6.51 -25.24
N THR A 81 -13.59 7.43 -24.61
CA THR A 81 -12.37 7.08 -23.89
C THR A 81 -12.68 7.00 -22.40
N VAL A 82 -12.37 5.87 -21.79
CA VAL A 82 -12.61 5.58 -20.38
C VAL A 82 -11.27 5.56 -19.65
N PRO A 83 -11.03 6.49 -18.70
CA PRO A 83 -9.88 6.43 -17.83
C PRO A 83 -10.14 5.43 -16.70
N ILE A 84 -9.29 4.43 -16.60
CA ILE A 84 -9.31 3.42 -15.54
C ILE A 84 -8.13 3.66 -14.62
N LEU A 85 -8.43 3.99 -13.36
CA LEU A 85 -7.42 4.17 -12.33
C LEU A 85 -7.08 2.82 -11.70
N PHE A 86 -5.82 2.40 -11.88
CA PHE A 86 -5.17 1.39 -11.06
C PHE A 86 -4.45 2.12 -9.94
N LYS A 87 -5.10 2.12 -8.79
CA LYS A 87 -4.51 2.53 -7.54
C LYS A 87 -4.39 1.25 -6.74
N LEU A 88 -3.21 0.95 -6.21
CA LEU A 88 -3.20 0.05 -5.07
C LEU A 88 -3.89 0.89 -4.01
N ASP A 89 -5.07 0.45 -3.56
CA ASP A 89 -5.51 0.90 -2.26
C ASP A 89 -4.35 0.55 -1.37
N ASP A 90 -3.65 1.58 -0.96
CA ASP A 90 -2.91 1.50 0.25
C ASP A 90 -4.02 1.25 1.29
N THR A 91 -4.39 -0.01 1.45
CA THR A 91 -4.78 -0.58 2.73
C THR A 91 -3.52 -0.77 3.58
N VAL A 92 -2.55 0.13 3.35
CA VAL A 92 -1.63 0.84 4.23
C VAL A 92 -1.62 2.38 3.93
N SER A 93 -2.76 3.08 3.72
CA SER A 93 -2.86 4.56 3.68
C SER A 93 -4.21 5.17 4.13
N GLU A 94 -5.03 4.47 4.91
CA GLU A 94 -5.94 5.16 5.83
C GLU A 94 -5.50 4.94 7.27
N ILE A 95 -4.35 5.52 7.63
CA ILE A 95 -4.24 6.18 8.93
C ILE A 95 -4.05 7.66 8.61
N LYS A 96 -5.04 8.44 9.04
CA LYS A 96 -5.16 9.90 8.98
C LYS A 96 -3.79 10.58 9.01
N LYS A 97 -3.56 11.61 8.17
CA LYS A 97 -2.46 12.59 8.36
C LYS A 97 -2.27 12.86 9.87
N PRO A 98 -1.17 12.40 10.49
CA PRO A 98 -0.87 12.76 11.85
C PRO A 98 -0.04 14.03 11.80
N LYS A 99 -0.67 15.13 12.23
CA LYS A 99 0.12 16.23 12.80
C LYS A 99 0.70 15.71 14.13
N ALA A 100 2.03 15.61 14.18
CA ALA A 100 2.88 15.75 15.37
C ALA A 100 3.03 14.61 16.41
N LYS A 101 3.15 13.32 16.04
CA LYS A 101 3.66 12.28 16.97
C LYS A 101 4.54 11.25 16.24
N ASP A 102 5.55 10.71 16.93
CA ASP A 102 6.40 9.61 16.45
C ASP A 102 5.57 8.31 16.30
N GLU A 103 5.84 7.48 15.28
CA GLU A 103 4.96 6.36 14.90
C GLU A 103 5.68 5.03 14.61
N ILE A 104 5.03 3.91 14.98
CA ILE A 104 5.39 2.53 14.56
C ILE A 104 4.47 2.11 13.42
N LEU A 105 5.04 1.76 12.27
CA LEU A 105 4.31 1.13 11.17
C LEU A 105 4.63 -0.37 11.11
N LEU A 106 3.71 -1.22 11.55
CA LEU A 106 3.83 -2.68 11.45
C LEU A 106 3.68 -3.15 10.00
N LYS A 107 4.69 -3.88 9.50
CA LYS A 107 4.68 -4.64 8.25
C LYS A 107 4.55 -6.12 8.62
N GLU A 108 3.57 -6.81 8.06
CA GLU A 108 3.35 -8.24 8.34
C GLU A 108 4.58 -9.09 7.95
N THR A 109 4.81 -10.18 8.68
CA THR A 109 5.93 -11.09 8.44
C THR A 109 5.49 -12.54 8.32
N LYS A 110 6.09 -13.25 7.36
CA LYS A 110 6.17 -14.72 7.30
C LYS A 110 7.49 -15.16 7.92
N ASP A 111 7.45 -15.96 8.98
CA ASP A 111 8.33 -17.13 9.20
C ASP A 111 8.00 -17.78 10.56
N GLU A 112 7.77 -19.09 10.56
CA GLU A 112 7.54 -19.93 11.74
C GLU A 112 8.90 -20.31 12.33
N SER A 113 9.21 -19.86 13.55
CA SER A 113 10.44 -20.23 14.25
C SER A 113 10.11 -20.93 15.55
N GLN A 114 10.15 -22.27 15.59
CA GLN A 114 9.81 -23.11 16.76
C GLN A 114 10.73 -22.88 17.99
N ASN A 115 10.50 -21.81 18.76
CA ASN A 115 11.22 -21.63 20.03
C ASN A 115 10.46 -20.81 21.09
N GLY A 116 9.18 -20.51 20.87
CA GLY A 116 8.30 -19.81 21.81
C GLY A 116 8.61 -18.31 21.99
N LEU A 117 9.55 -17.74 21.23
CA LEU A 117 10.01 -16.36 21.38
C LEU A 117 9.79 -15.56 20.09
N ALA A 118 9.32 -14.34 20.25
CA ALA A 118 9.09 -13.40 19.16
C ALA A 118 10.40 -12.74 18.69
N LYS A 119 10.36 -12.21 17.47
CA LYS A 119 11.41 -11.37 16.87
C LYS A 119 10.78 -10.05 16.42
N LEU A 120 11.53 -8.95 16.53
CA LEU A 120 11.15 -7.64 15.99
C LEU A 120 12.27 -7.18 15.07
N SER A 121 11.93 -6.80 13.85
CA SER A 121 12.89 -6.29 12.87
C SER A 121 12.32 -5.06 12.20
N GLY A 122 13.16 -4.20 11.63
CA GLY A 122 12.62 -3.01 11.00
C GLY A 122 13.63 -2.02 10.51
N LYS A 123 13.12 -0.86 10.10
CA LYS A 123 13.89 0.33 9.74
C LYS A 123 13.49 1.51 10.62
N LEU A 124 14.46 2.33 10.97
CA LEU A 124 14.26 3.64 11.59
C LEU A 124 14.59 4.72 10.56
N ILE A 125 13.63 5.59 10.28
CA ILE A 125 13.76 6.67 9.32
C ILE A 125 13.37 8.02 9.93
N SER A 126 13.96 9.11 9.44
CA SER A 126 13.64 10.46 9.88
C SER A 126 12.33 10.93 9.29
N GLN A 127 11.59 11.74 10.05
CA GLN A 127 10.38 12.40 9.57
C GLN A 127 10.70 13.42 8.46
N ASP A 128 11.87 14.05 8.51
CA ASP A 128 12.26 15.18 7.64
C ASP A 128 12.81 14.78 6.26
N GLY A 129 12.52 13.56 5.81
CA GLY A 129 12.94 13.10 4.49
C GLY A 129 12.96 11.58 4.30
N GLY A 130 12.60 10.80 5.33
CA GLY A 130 12.62 9.34 5.26
C GLY A 130 14.03 8.76 5.19
N LEU A 131 15.05 9.53 5.58
CA LEU A 131 16.43 9.09 5.57
C LEU A 131 16.68 8.12 6.73
N PRO A 132 17.54 7.09 6.56
CA PRO A 132 17.88 6.19 7.64
C PRO A 132 18.46 6.93 8.86
N VAL A 133 17.93 6.66 10.04
CA VAL A 133 18.50 7.18 11.29
C VAL A 133 19.46 6.15 11.87
N VAL A 134 20.74 6.47 11.83
CA VAL A 134 21.85 5.61 12.27
C VAL A 134 22.15 5.81 13.76
N ALA A 135 22.91 4.88 14.35
CA ALA A 135 23.43 4.97 15.72
C ALA A 135 22.36 5.22 16.81
N SER A 136 21.11 4.82 16.55
CA SER A 136 19.97 5.05 17.45
C SER A 136 19.60 3.76 18.15
N SER A 137 19.27 3.84 19.44
CA SER A 137 18.93 2.68 20.26
C SER A 137 17.43 2.45 20.26
N ILE A 138 17.01 1.23 19.97
CA ILE A 138 15.60 0.80 19.96
C ILE A 138 15.45 -0.26 21.05
N TYR A 139 14.54 -0.06 21.99
CA TYR A 139 14.41 -0.93 23.15
C TYR A 139 12.99 -0.95 23.72
N PHE A 140 12.66 -2.04 24.42
CA PHE A 140 11.39 -2.17 25.12
C PHE A 140 11.50 -1.63 26.54
N GLU A 141 10.62 -0.68 26.89
CA GLU A 141 10.57 -0.05 28.21
C GLU A 141 10.45 -1.09 29.32
N GLY A 142 11.23 -0.92 30.40
CA GLY A 142 11.23 -1.85 31.54
C GLY A 142 11.94 -3.18 31.28
N THR A 143 12.59 -3.36 30.13
CA THR A 143 13.36 -4.57 29.80
C THR A 143 14.81 -4.26 29.43
N LYS A 144 15.65 -5.29 29.36
CA LYS A 144 17.02 -5.19 28.78
C LYS A 144 17.05 -5.52 27.28
N LEU A 145 15.88 -5.63 26.63
CA LEU A 145 15.78 -6.00 25.24
C LEU A 145 15.85 -4.74 24.37
N GLY A 146 16.88 -4.68 23.53
CA GLY A 146 17.09 -3.58 22.60
C GLY A 146 18.24 -3.86 21.63
N CYS A 147 18.38 -2.99 20.64
CA CYS A 147 19.47 -3.00 19.68
C CYS A 147 19.74 -1.59 19.14
N ALA A 148 20.87 -1.40 18.45
CA ALA A 148 21.16 -0.17 17.75
C ALA A 148 20.88 -0.31 16.24
N THR A 149 20.54 0.79 15.57
CA THR A 149 20.39 0.83 14.12
C THR A 149 21.73 0.80 13.40
N ASN A 150 21.79 0.10 12.25
CA ASN A 150 22.96 0.07 11.37
C ASN A 150 23.02 1.28 10.42
N GLU A 151 23.99 1.31 9.50
CA GLU A 151 24.18 2.37 8.49
C GLU A 151 22.97 2.56 7.55
N LYS A 152 22.11 1.54 7.42
CA LYS A 152 20.87 1.57 6.63
C LYS A 152 19.63 1.85 7.49
N GLY A 153 19.82 2.21 8.77
CA GLY A 153 18.74 2.41 9.73
C GLY A 153 18.03 1.12 10.13
N GLU A 154 18.54 -0.04 9.73
CA GLU A 154 17.93 -1.34 10.00
C GLU A 154 18.26 -1.82 11.41
N PHE A 155 17.31 -2.54 12.01
CA PHE A 155 17.44 -3.07 13.36
C PHE A 155 16.78 -4.43 13.51
N PHE A 156 17.24 -5.19 14.51
CA PHE A 156 16.75 -6.54 14.79
C PHE A 156 16.89 -6.88 16.28
N ILE A 157 15.77 -7.18 16.93
CA ILE A 157 15.68 -7.66 18.31
C ILE A 157 15.08 -9.07 18.26
N SER A 158 15.71 -10.01 18.97
CA SER A 158 15.24 -11.39 19.04
C SER A 158 15.07 -11.84 20.48
N LYS A 159 14.53 -13.05 20.67
CA LYS A 159 14.30 -13.67 21.98
C LYS A 159 13.35 -12.84 22.85
N ILE A 160 12.34 -12.24 22.22
CA ILE A 160 11.37 -11.38 22.90
C ILE A 160 10.27 -12.28 23.47
N PRO A 161 10.03 -12.29 24.79
CA PRO A 161 8.92 -13.03 25.36
C PRO A 161 7.58 -12.52 24.81
N GLN A 162 6.56 -13.38 24.84
CA GLN A 162 5.20 -12.93 24.52
C GLN A 162 4.75 -11.87 25.52
N GLY A 163 4.18 -10.79 25.01
CA GLY A 163 3.71 -9.69 25.84
C GLY A 163 3.34 -8.47 25.04
N GLU A 164 2.85 -7.46 25.74
CA GLU A 164 2.63 -6.12 25.21
C GLU A 164 3.66 -5.19 25.83
N TYR A 165 4.43 -4.51 24.99
CA TYR A 165 5.57 -3.68 25.42
C TYR A 165 5.43 -2.27 24.87
N ASN A 166 5.91 -1.27 25.62
CA ASN A 166 6.15 0.06 25.07
C ASN A 166 7.50 0.06 24.35
N LEU A 167 7.52 0.46 23.08
CA LEU A 167 8.74 0.56 22.28
C LEU A 167 9.27 2.00 22.32
N LEU A 168 10.56 2.14 22.65
CA LEU A 168 11.24 3.42 22.74
C LEU A 168 12.39 3.49 21.73
N VAL A 169 12.61 4.67 21.17
CA VAL A 169 13.76 4.98 20.32
C VAL A 169 14.53 6.12 20.94
N SER A 170 15.83 5.92 21.21
CA SER A 170 16.72 6.99 21.64
C SER A 170 17.67 7.37 20.53
N SER A 171 17.64 8.66 20.13
CA SER A 171 18.48 9.25 19.09
C SER A 171 18.93 10.63 19.53
N ASN A 172 20.23 10.95 19.40
CA ASN A 172 20.81 12.27 19.68
C ASN A 172 20.30 12.95 20.99
N SER A 173 20.34 12.22 22.10
CA SER A 173 19.87 12.67 23.43
C SER A 173 18.36 12.90 23.59
N ALA A 174 17.55 12.56 22.59
CA ALA A 174 16.09 12.51 22.67
C ALA A 174 15.60 11.06 22.76
N THR A 175 14.50 10.85 23.50
CA THR A 175 13.79 9.56 23.55
C THR A 175 12.38 9.75 23.03
N HIS A 176 12.05 8.98 22.00
CA HIS A 176 10.77 8.96 21.32
C HIS A 176 9.99 7.74 21.81
N ASN A 177 8.78 7.97 22.32
CA ASN A 177 7.88 6.88 22.68
C ASN A 177 7.05 6.51 21.45
N MET A 178 7.34 5.33 20.91
CA MET A 178 6.71 4.85 19.68
C MET A 178 5.34 4.20 19.95
N GLY A 179 4.99 3.97 21.22
CA GLY A 179 3.74 3.35 21.63
C GLY A 179 3.87 1.85 21.90
N LYS A 180 2.71 1.19 22.01
CA LYS A 180 2.62 -0.21 22.41
C LYS A 180 2.68 -1.14 21.20
N ILE A 181 3.38 -2.25 21.39
CA ILE A 181 3.49 -3.32 20.40
C ILE A 181 3.29 -4.69 21.08
N LYS A 182 2.45 -5.52 20.46
CA LYS A 182 2.15 -6.87 20.94
C LYS A 182 3.05 -7.88 20.26
N MET A 183 3.86 -8.58 21.04
CA MET A 183 4.76 -9.63 20.60
C MET A 183 4.07 -10.99 20.74
N THR A 184 4.09 -11.79 19.68
CA THR A 184 3.52 -13.14 19.68
C THR A 184 4.61 -14.18 19.46
N PRO A 185 4.59 -15.34 20.17
CA PRO A 185 5.57 -16.40 19.99
C PRO A 185 5.70 -16.82 18.54
N ASP A 186 6.91 -17.23 18.16
CA ASP A 186 7.22 -17.80 16.84
C ASP A 186 6.91 -16.88 15.65
N LYS A 187 6.57 -15.62 15.91
CA LYS A 187 6.32 -14.59 14.91
C LYS A 187 7.46 -13.57 14.91
N THR A 188 7.88 -13.19 13.71
CA THR A 188 8.64 -11.96 13.52
C THR A 188 7.65 -10.84 13.28
N GLU A 189 7.79 -9.70 13.92
CA GLU A 189 7.12 -8.45 13.54
C GLU A 189 8.11 -7.61 12.74
N ILE A 190 7.77 -7.18 11.54
CA ILE A 190 8.54 -6.17 10.81
C ILE A 190 7.91 -4.81 11.13
N VAL A 191 8.70 -3.77 11.39
CA VAL A 191 8.21 -2.41 11.58
C VAL A 191 9.03 -1.39 10.82
N GLU A 192 8.42 -0.24 10.53
CA GLU A 192 9.12 0.97 10.15
C GLU A 192 8.82 2.03 11.21
N LEU A 193 9.87 2.50 11.88
CA LEU A 193 9.81 3.49 12.93
C LEU A 193 10.15 4.85 12.33
N ILE A 194 9.32 5.85 12.59
CA ILE A 194 9.53 7.20 12.09
C ILE A 194 9.65 8.15 13.28
N ILE A 195 10.79 8.84 13.37
CA ILE A 195 11.05 9.81 14.44
C ILE A 195 11.40 11.18 13.87
N ALA A 196 11.03 12.24 14.59
CA ALA A 196 11.55 13.57 14.29
C ALA A 196 13.04 13.66 14.71
N THR A 197 13.92 13.96 13.77
CA THR A 197 15.34 14.18 14.07
C THR A 197 15.59 15.67 14.18
N LYS A 198 16.03 16.16 15.35
CA LYS A 198 16.53 17.53 15.44
C LYS A 198 17.91 17.58 14.78
N GLU A 199 18.08 18.49 13.83
CA GLU A 199 19.40 18.90 13.33
C GLU A 199 20.28 19.45 14.45
#